data_AF-A0A409XK18-F1
#
_entry.id   AF-A0A409XK18-F1
#
_cell.length_a   1.000
_cell.length_b   1.000
_cell.length_c   1.000
_cell.angle_alpha   90.00
_cell.angle_beta   90.00
_cell.angle_gamma   90.00
#
_symmetry.space_group_name_H-M   'P 1'
#
loop_
_entity.id
_entity.type
_entity.pdbx_description
1 polymer ?
#
loop_
_entity_poly.entity_id
_entity_poly.type
_entity_poly.pdbx_seq_one_letter_code
_entity_poly.pdbx_strand_id
1 'polypeptide(L)'
;MPSYCPPTHYEVKDSDSTGTAGHFIDTPRIYSGTVPASASSTGSPTIFSSAPVPSTTLASKPDPLAPPGGLNTNGTPPFYHPLSDFDFQSLNLALNQEWIELDLFHHGLAQFSIEEFDEAGINAEDRHLIEFMGNQEIGHARLLQNILGPSRSAKPCTYRYPFTTVREFLDFSQQVTRWGEAGTIGFLEHLNSRDAAQMLLQTVTTEARQQMAFRQLEGLFPMPVDFQTGITQSMTWTLLAPHLVACPAENPRLEWQNFPGLNVTNAPDPTPISNTSSIGNDTTPEITHNRTDPLSFPGREVFLTWELPGKTVGPNNSYTTNTTAGAAKFAAWISQLNTTYTALTDINGTSAKTTQPSGLVLGEGTSQIYNSTLFVVVTDANVTVTPANITAINPHIVAGPAVYTAG
;
A
#
# COMPACT_ATOMS: atom_id res chain seq x y z
N MET A 1 12.56 32.74 -15.70
CA MET A 1 13.92 33.23 -15.30
C MET A 1 13.75 34.64 -14.75
N PRO A 2 14.19 34.96 -13.52
CA PRO A 2 15.55 34.77 -12.96
C PRO A 2 15.59 33.79 -11.77
N SER A 3 16.54 32.86 -11.71
CA SER A 3 17.91 32.96 -11.14
C SER A 3 17.96 32.44 -9.69
N TYR A 4 18.38 31.19 -9.60
CA TYR A 4 18.62 30.38 -8.41
C TYR A 4 19.76 30.96 -7.55
N CYS A 5 19.58 30.98 -6.23
CA CYS A 5 20.57 31.37 -5.23
C CYS A 5 20.73 30.20 -4.24
N PRO A 6 21.92 29.59 -4.08
CA PRO A 6 22.09 28.44 -3.18
C PRO A 6 22.28 28.92 -1.72
N PRO A 7 21.86 28.14 -0.71
CA PRO A 7 22.01 28.53 0.68
C PRO A 7 23.46 28.42 1.15
N THR A 8 23.87 29.43 1.91
CA THR A 8 25.17 29.60 2.57
C THR A 8 25.39 28.60 3.71
N HIS A 9 26.65 28.22 3.88
CA HIS A 9 27.22 27.47 5.00
C HIS A 9 26.64 27.82 6.38
N TYR A 10 26.16 26.82 7.11
CA TYR A 10 26.05 26.87 8.56
C TYR A 10 27.36 26.34 9.18
N GLU A 11 28.04 27.22 9.91
CA GLU A 11 29.20 26.91 10.74
C GLU A 11 28.70 26.35 12.08
N VAL A 12 28.98 25.07 12.37
CA VAL A 12 28.67 24.45 13.66
C VAL A 12 29.90 24.58 14.55
N LYS A 13 29.76 25.32 15.66
CA LYS A 13 30.74 25.33 16.74
C LYS A 13 30.61 24.04 17.54
N ASP A 14 31.71 23.30 17.68
CA ASP A 14 31.83 22.21 18.63
C ASP A 14 31.74 22.74 20.08
N SER A 15 30.85 22.16 20.86
CA SER A 15 30.91 22.22 22.32
C SER A 15 30.85 20.81 22.87
N ASP A 16 31.97 20.40 23.48
CA ASP A 16 32.10 19.20 24.30
C ASP A 16 30.98 19.12 25.34
N SER A 17 30.21 18.02 25.35
CA SER A 17 29.61 17.52 26.58
C SER A 17 29.47 16.01 26.56
N THR A 18 30.05 15.40 27.59
CA THR A 18 29.98 13.98 27.92
C THR A 18 28.55 13.56 28.24
N GLY A 19 27.95 12.68 27.43
CA GLY A 19 26.63 12.10 27.66
C GLY A 19 26.48 10.77 26.91
N THR A 20 25.99 9.76 27.61
CA THR A 20 25.79 8.36 27.19
C THR A 20 25.24 8.17 25.77
N ALA A 21 25.95 7.39 24.95
CA ALA A 21 25.61 7.10 23.56
C ALA A 21 24.37 6.20 23.43
N GLY A 22 23.33 6.71 22.77
CA GLY A 22 22.32 5.89 22.10
C GLY A 22 22.80 5.55 20.69
N HIS A 23 22.59 4.32 20.23
CA HIS A 23 22.89 3.90 18.86
C HIS A 23 21.90 4.54 17.88
N PHE A 24 22.27 5.68 17.30
CA PHE A 24 21.63 6.24 16.10
C PHE A 24 22.23 5.59 14.84
N ILE A 25 21.36 5.28 13.87
CA ILE A 25 21.75 4.80 12.53
C ILE A 25 22.01 6.04 11.67
N ASP A 26 23.27 6.36 11.42
CA ASP A 26 23.67 7.51 10.60
C ASP A 26 23.36 7.30 9.10
N THR A 27 22.75 8.31 8.49
CA THR A 27 22.50 8.44 7.04
C THR A 27 23.80 8.67 6.25
N PRO A 28 24.01 8.09 5.04
CA PRO A 28 25.17 8.43 4.21
C PRO A 28 24.94 9.68 3.37
N ARG A 29 25.91 10.61 3.41
CA ARG A 29 26.06 11.76 2.49
C ARG A 29 26.21 11.32 1.03
N ILE A 30 25.62 12.10 0.12
CA ILE A 30 25.87 12.08 -1.32
C ILE A 30 27.25 12.72 -1.61
N TYR A 31 28.09 12.08 -2.43
CA TYR A 31 29.30 12.69 -2.98
C TYR A 31 29.24 12.72 -4.51
N SER A 32 29.34 13.93 -5.06
CA SER A 32 29.65 14.25 -6.46
C SER A 32 31.14 14.58 -6.59
N GLY A 33 31.84 14.01 -7.58
CA GLY A 33 33.16 14.50 -8.02
C GLY A 33 34.24 13.44 -8.30
N THR A 34 34.53 13.25 -9.59
CA THR A 34 35.82 12.99 -10.28
C THR A 34 36.95 12.17 -9.60
N VAL A 35 37.35 11.10 -10.31
CA VAL A 35 38.49 10.20 -10.05
C VAL A 35 39.84 10.88 -10.32
N PRO A 36 40.83 10.70 -9.43
CA PRO A 36 42.06 10.02 -9.84
C PRO A 36 42.53 8.94 -8.87
N ALA A 37 43.32 8.02 -9.42
CA ALA A 37 43.82 6.79 -8.79
C ALA A 37 44.71 7.00 -7.56
N SER A 38 44.49 6.20 -6.51
CA SER A 38 45.54 5.40 -5.83
C SER A 38 44.93 4.62 -4.66
N ALA A 39 45.47 3.43 -4.44
CA ALA A 39 44.98 2.45 -3.46
C ALA A 39 45.26 2.87 -2.01
N SER A 40 44.29 2.67 -1.12
CA SER A 40 44.49 1.99 0.17
C SER A 40 43.16 1.81 0.90
N SER A 41 43.07 0.67 1.57
CA SER A 41 41.95 0.13 2.33
C SER A 41 41.41 1.05 3.44
N THR A 42 40.09 1.25 3.48
CA THR A 42 39.32 1.34 4.72
C THR A 42 37.91 0.80 4.47
N GLY A 43 37.47 -0.14 5.32
CA GLY A 43 36.23 -0.91 5.15
C GLY A 43 34.96 -0.09 5.39
N SER A 44 33.95 -0.32 4.56
CA SER A 44 32.57 0.12 4.82
C SER A 44 31.96 -0.67 5.99
N PRO A 45 31.11 -0.07 6.83
CA PRO A 45 30.38 -0.81 7.85
C PRO A 45 29.18 -1.50 7.18
N THR A 46 29.35 -2.76 6.78
CA THR A 46 28.23 -3.66 6.49
C THR A 46 27.58 -4.08 7.81
N ILE A 47 26.34 -3.63 8.06
CA ILE A 47 25.54 -3.99 9.25
C ILE A 47 24.80 -5.33 9.09
N PHE A 48 24.93 -6.00 7.93
CA PHE A 48 24.30 -7.31 7.71
C PHE A 48 25.33 -8.42 7.92
N SER A 49 25.19 -9.13 9.05
CA SER A 49 26.08 -10.23 9.45
C SER A 49 26.02 -11.41 8.47
N SER A 50 27.18 -11.85 8.01
CA SER A 50 27.38 -13.10 7.28
C SER A 50 27.48 -14.29 8.24
N ALA A 51 26.54 -15.24 8.13
CA ALA A 51 26.52 -16.60 8.72
C ALA A 51 26.74 -16.73 10.26
N PRO A 52 26.05 -17.66 10.94
CA PRO A 52 26.15 -17.76 12.40
C PRO A 52 27.54 -18.28 12.82
N VAL A 53 28.28 -17.44 13.56
CA VAL A 53 29.35 -17.91 14.44
C VAL A 53 28.68 -18.71 15.56
N PRO A 54 29.14 -19.92 15.92
CA PRO A 54 28.56 -20.68 17.02
C PRO A 54 28.86 -19.95 18.33
N SER A 55 27.92 -19.11 18.76
CA SER A 55 28.01 -18.39 20.03
C SER A 55 27.41 -19.28 21.11
N THR A 56 28.23 -19.62 22.11
CA THR A 56 27.80 -20.31 23.32
C THR A 56 26.59 -19.61 23.91
N THR A 57 25.48 -20.35 24.03
CA THR A 57 24.19 -19.89 24.52
C THR A 57 24.30 -19.32 25.93
N LEU A 58 24.41 -18.00 26.06
CA LEU A 58 23.88 -17.30 27.22
C LEU A 58 22.36 -17.32 27.06
N ALA A 59 21.72 -18.34 27.63
CA ALA A 59 20.28 -18.30 27.86
C ALA A 59 20.00 -17.04 28.68
N SER A 60 19.42 -16.02 28.04
CA SER A 60 19.04 -14.79 28.73
C SER A 60 18.08 -15.18 29.85
N LYS A 61 18.42 -14.78 31.08
CA LYS A 61 17.51 -14.92 32.20
C LYS A 61 16.27 -14.06 31.86
N PRO A 62 15.04 -14.60 31.97
CA PRO A 62 13.84 -13.79 31.76
C PRO A 62 13.95 -12.51 32.60
N ASP A 63 13.70 -11.35 31.98
CA ASP A 63 13.63 -10.10 32.71
C ASP A 63 12.59 -10.29 33.83
N PRO A 64 12.98 -10.18 35.12
CA PRO A 64 12.06 -10.41 36.23
C PRO A 64 10.89 -9.42 36.26
N LEU A 65 10.94 -8.34 35.48
CA LEU A 65 9.87 -7.36 35.32
C LEU A 65 8.94 -7.64 34.13
N ALA A 66 9.32 -8.52 33.20
CA ALA A 66 8.53 -8.83 32.02
C ALA A 66 7.60 -10.05 32.26
N PRO A 67 6.32 -9.99 31.87
CA PRO A 67 5.47 -11.19 31.89
C PRO A 67 6.00 -12.24 30.89
N PRO A 68 5.79 -13.55 31.17
CA PRO A 68 6.19 -14.60 30.24
C PRO A 68 5.39 -14.54 28.93
N GLY A 69 6.01 -14.94 27.82
CA GLY A 69 5.43 -14.90 26.48
C GLY A 69 6.18 -13.94 25.56
N GLY A 70 5.54 -13.58 24.44
CA GLY A 70 6.17 -12.83 23.36
C GLY A 70 7.11 -13.70 22.52
N LEU A 71 6.95 -13.66 21.21
CA LEU A 71 7.90 -14.30 20.29
C LEU A 71 9.14 -13.41 20.15
N ASN A 72 10.31 -14.01 19.98
CA ASN A 72 11.59 -13.31 19.76
C ASN A 72 12.03 -12.33 20.88
N THR A 73 11.53 -12.48 22.11
CA THR A 73 11.91 -11.65 23.27
C THR A 73 13.04 -12.22 24.11
N ASN A 74 13.55 -13.41 23.79
CA ASN A 74 14.56 -14.14 24.55
C ASN A 74 16.01 -13.68 24.28
N GLY A 75 16.21 -12.54 23.61
CA GLY A 75 17.53 -12.01 23.27
C GLY A 75 18.25 -12.75 22.13
N THR A 76 17.57 -13.63 21.39
CA THR A 76 18.11 -14.16 20.13
C THR A 76 18.31 -13.00 19.14
N PRO A 77 19.50 -12.87 18.52
CA PRO A 77 19.71 -11.83 17.52
C PRO A 77 18.70 -11.94 16.36
N PRO A 78 18.14 -10.81 15.88
CA PRO A 78 17.16 -10.84 14.80
C PRO A 78 17.78 -11.28 13.47
N PHE A 79 16.98 -11.93 12.63
CA PHE A 79 17.37 -12.40 11.31
C PHE A 79 16.36 -11.95 10.24
N TYR A 80 16.67 -10.85 9.58
CA TYR A 80 15.80 -10.16 8.63
C TYR A 80 15.84 -10.77 7.22
N HIS A 81 15.31 -11.98 7.05
CA HIS A 81 15.21 -12.66 5.76
C HIS A 81 13.89 -13.43 5.62
N PRO A 82 13.41 -13.70 4.39
CA PRO A 82 12.29 -14.62 4.20
C PRO A 82 12.66 -16.02 4.72
N LEU A 83 11.78 -16.62 5.51
CA LEU A 83 11.96 -17.97 6.09
C LEU A 83 11.16 -19.05 5.38
N SER A 84 10.34 -18.68 4.39
CA SER A 84 9.54 -19.59 3.56
C SER A 84 9.31 -19.01 2.17
N ASP A 85 8.78 -19.83 1.26
CA ASP A 85 8.32 -19.36 -0.06
C ASP A 85 7.18 -18.35 0.08
N PHE A 86 6.29 -18.52 1.07
CA PHE A 86 5.23 -17.57 1.37
C PHE A 86 5.81 -16.20 1.76
N ASP A 87 6.83 -16.18 2.62
CA ASP A 87 7.52 -14.94 3.00
C ASP A 87 8.15 -14.28 1.78
N PHE A 88 8.89 -15.08 0.98
CA PHE A 88 9.57 -14.59 -0.21
C PHE A 88 8.61 -13.97 -1.23
N GLN A 89 7.48 -14.62 -1.48
CA GLN A 89 6.45 -14.17 -2.43
C GLN A 89 5.68 -12.96 -1.92
N SER A 90 5.42 -12.88 -0.60
CA SER A 90 4.71 -11.74 0.00
C SER A 90 5.61 -10.50 0.06
N LEU A 91 6.88 -10.65 0.43
CA LEU A 91 7.84 -9.54 0.46
C LEU A 91 8.19 -9.03 -0.94
N ASN A 92 8.26 -9.89 -1.96
CA ASN A 92 8.40 -9.41 -3.34
C ASN A 92 7.12 -8.76 -3.87
N LEU A 93 5.93 -9.16 -3.41
CA LEU A 93 4.69 -8.44 -3.73
C LEU A 93 4.73 -7.01 -3.17
N ALA A 94 5.10 -6.85 -1.89
CA ALA A 94 5.33 -5.53 -1.30
C ALA A 94 6.39 -4.75 -2.08
N LEU A 95 7.50 -5.37 -2.48
CA LEU A 95 8.53 -4.66 -3.25
C LEU A 95 8.03 -4.17 -4.63
N ASN A 96 7.13 -4.91 -5.29
CA ASN A 96 6.49 -4.41 -6.51
C ASN A 96 5.54 -3.25 -6.23
N GLN A 97 4.89 -3.21 -5.05
CA GLN A 97 4.10 -2.07 -4.59
C GLN A 97 4.99 -0.82 -4.43
N GLU A 98 6.11 -0.93 -3.72
CA GLU A 98 7.03 0.22 -3.54
C GLU A 98 7.50 0.79 -4.87
N TRP A 99 7.77 -0.08 -5.86
CA TRP A 99 8.26 0.37 -7.15
C TRP A 99 7.20 1.07 -8.01
N ILE A 100 5.93 0.66 -7.92
CA ILE A 100 4.87 1.35 -8.65
C ILE A 100 4.53 2.68 -7.99
N GLU A 101 4.55 2.78 -6.65
CA GLU A 101 4.28 4.03 -5.93
C GLU A 101 5.37 5.07 -6.20
N LEU A 102 6.64 4.65 -6.11
CA LEU A 102 7.77 5.50 -6.45
C LEU A 102 7.65 6.07 -7.88
N ASP A 103 7.37 5.21 -8.86
CA ASP A 103 7.23 5.63 -10.25
C ASP A 103 6.00 6.51 -10.46
N LEU A 104 4.85 6.11 -9.92
CA LEU A 104 3.58 6.82 -10.03
C LEU A 104 3.68 8.26 -9.52
N PHE A 105 4.22 8.47 -8.32
CA PHE A 105 4.27 9.80 -7.72
C PHE A 105 5.17 10.73 -8.53
N HIS A 106 6.32 10.23 -8.99
CA HIS A 106 7.23 11.00 -9.84
C HIS A 106 6.64 11.22 -11.24
N HIS A 107 5.94 10.23 -11.78
CA HIS A 107 5.32 10.29 -13.10
C HIS A 107 4.22 11.36 -13.14
N GLY A 108 3.30 11.35 -12.16
CA GLY A 108 2.24 12.35 -12.08
C GLY A 108 2.77 13.77 -11.90
N LEU A 109 3.76 13.97 -11.02
CA LEU A 109 4.42 15.28 -10.84
C LEU A 109 5.12 15.79 -12.11
N ALA A 110 5.63 14.89 -12.95
CA ALA A 110 6.31 15.24 -14.20
C ALA A 110 5.35 15.39 -15.39
N GLN A 111 4.17 14.76 -15.35
CA GLN A 111 3.22 14.74 -16.46
C GLN A 111 2.48 16.06 -16.62
N PHE A 112 2.12 16.72 -15.53
CA PHE A 112 1.26 17.91 -15.54
C PHE A 112 2.04 19.21 -15.32
N SER A 113 1.55 20.28 -15.94
CA SER A 113 2.04 21.64 -15.74
C SER A 113 1.65 22.20 -14.36
N ILE A 114 2.33 23.27 -13.93
CA ILE A 114 2.00 23.95 -12.67
C ILE A 114 0.58 24.51 -12.74
N GLU A 115 0.19 25.04 -13.90
CA GLU A 115 -1.15 25.60 -14.12
C GLU A 115 -2.25 24.53 -13.96
N GLU A 116 -2.04 23.30 -14.46
CA GLU A 116 -2.98 22.19 -14.27
C GLU A 116 -3.09 21.77 -12.79
N PHE A 117 -1.98 21.83 -12.03
CA PHE A 117 -2.01 21.61 -10.59
C PHE A 117 -2.76 22.71 -9.84
N ASP A 118 -2.50 23.98 -10.18
CA ASP A 118 -3.19 25.13 -9.58
C ASP A 118 -4.70 25.08 -9.88
N GLU A 119 -5.10 24.70 -11.10
CA GLU A 119 -6.50 24.48 -11.48
C GLU A 119 -7.16 23.34 -10.68
N ALA A 120 -6.37 22.33 -10.30
CA ALA A 120 -6.82 21.24 -9.43
C ALA A 120 -6.82 21.61 -7.92
N GLY A 121 -6.39 22.83 -7.58
CA GLY A 121 -6.26 23.33 -6.20
C GLY A 121 -5.02 22.83 -5.47
N ILE A 122 -4.05 22.22 -6.17
CA ILE A 122 -2.87 21.59 -5.60
C ILE A 122 -1.69 22.56 -5.71
N ASN A 123 -1.27 23.12 -4.58
CA ASN A 123 -0.25 24.16 -4.57
C ASN A 123 1.18 23.58 -4.55
N ALA A 124 2.18 24.44 -4.42
CA ALA A 124 3.59 24.02 -4.40
C ALA A 124 3.97 23.16 -3.18
N GLU A 125 3.40 23.41 -2.01
CA GLU A 125 3.63 22.62 -0.79
C GLU A 125 2.99 21.23 -0.90
N ASP A 126 1.80 21.14 -1.50
CA ASP A 126 1.13 19.86 -1.75
C ASP A 126 1.94 19.00 -2.72
N ARG A 127 2.46 19.60 -3.80
CA ARG A 127 3.36 18.91 -4.73
C ARG A 127 4.66 18.46 -4.06
N HIS A 128 5.21 19.28 -3.16
CA HIS A 128 6.38 18.89 -2.38
C HIS A 128 6.08 17.72 -1.43
N LEU A 129 4.89 17.66 -0.84
CA LEU A 129 4.46 16.51 -0.04
C LEU A 129 4.42 15.23 -0.89
N ILE A 130 3.85 15.29 -2.10
CA ILE A 130 3.84 14.13 -3.04
C ILE A 130 5.27 13.71 -3.39
N GLU A 131 6.17 14.65 -3.68
CA GLU A 131 7.58 14.37 -3.94
C GLU A 131 8.27 13.73 -2.72
N PHE A 132 7.98 14.22 -1.52
CA PHE A 132 8.52 13.67 -0.29
C PHE A 132 8.04 12.24 -0.05
N MET A 133 6.76 11.95 -0.29
CA MET A 133 6.22 10.59 -0.24
C MET A 133 6.93 9.67 -1.25
N GLY A 134 7.15 10.12 -2.49
CA GLY A 134 7.97 9.39 -3.47
C GLY A 134 9.38 9.06 -2.95
N ASN A 135 10.04 9.99 -2.26
CA ASN A 135 11.34 9.73 -1.66
C ASN A 135 11.29 8.70 -0.50
N GLN A 136 10.16 8.59 0.21
CA GLN A 136 9.99 7.55 1.24
C GLN A 136 9.97 6.15 0.62
N GLU A 137 9.39 5.99 -0.58
CA GLU A 137 9.35 4.69 -1.28
C GLU A 137 10.73 4.17 -1.67
N ILE A 138 11.72 5.07 -1.87
CA ILE A 138 13.13 4.65 -2.05
C ILE A 138 13.63 3.92 -0.80
N GLY A 139 13.27 4.42 0.39
CA GLY A 139 13.62 3.83 1.67
C GLY A 139 12.96 2.47 1.87
N HIS A 140 11.66 2.36 1.61
CA HIS A 140 10.90 1.12 1.71
C HIS A 140 11.42 0.06 0.72
N ALA A 141 11.58 0.42 -0.55
CA ALA A 141 12.11 -0.48 -1.57
C ALA A 141 13.53 -0.97 -1.20
N ARG A 142 14.40 -0.09 -0.69
CA ARG A 142 15.75 -0.46 -0.24
C ARG A 142 15.71 -1.41 0.96
N LEU A 143 14.82 -1.19 1.92
CA LEU A 143 14.64 -2.10 3.06
C LEU A 143 14.27 -3.50 2.56
N LEU A 144 13.25 -3.61 1.70
CA LEU A 144 12.80 -4.89 1.16
C LEU A 144 13.88 -5.57 0.31
N GLN A 145 14.63 -4.81 -0.50
CA GLN A 145 15.77 -5.34 -1.24
C GLN A 145 16.85 -5.93 -0.33
N ASN A 146 17.11 -5.31 0.82
CA ASN A 146 18.08 -5.83 1.79
C ASN A 146 17.59 -7.14 2.43
N ILE A 147 16.30 -7.24 2.76
CA ILE A 147 15.68 -8.45 3.32
C ILE A 147 15.71 -9.61 2.32
N LEU A 148 15.30 -9.34 1.08
CA LEU A 148 15.20 -10.34 0.00
C LEU A 148 16.56 -10.73 -0.57
N GLY A 149 17.52 -9.81 -0.57
CA GLY A 149 18.82 -9.94 -1.20
C GLY A 149 18.79 -9.50 -2.68
N PRO A 150 19.89 -8.91 -3.19
CA PRO A 150 19.89 -8.15 -4.45
C PRO A 150 19.57 -8.96 -5.70
N SER A 151 19.87 -10.26 -5.70
CA SER A 151 19.64 -11.18 -6.83
C SER A 151 18.23 -11.77 -6.89
N ARG A 152 17.44 -11.65 -5.82
CA ARG A 152 16.09 -12.24 -5.73
C ARG A 152 14.99 -11.20 -5.53
N SER A 153 15.38 -9.92 -5.54
CA SER A 153 14.48 -8.79 -5.35
C SER A 153 13.96 -8.32 -6.70
N ALA A 154 12.65 -8.09 -6.79
CA ALA A 154 12.06 -7.38 -7.91
C ALA A 154 12.76 -6.03 -8.15
N LYS A 155 12.93 -5.70 -9.43
CA LYS A 155 13.45 -4.42 -9.92
C LYS A 155 12.30 -3.59 -10.52
N PRO A 156 12.46 -2.25 -10.64
CA PRO A 156 11.46 -1.40 -11.26
C PRO A 156 11.07 -1.89 -12.65
N CYS A 157 9.79 -1.73 -12.97
CA CYS A 157 9.22 -2.07 -14.27
C CYS A 157 8.95 -0.80 -15.09
N THR A 158 8.40 -0.99 -16.28
CA THR A 158 7.68 0.05 -17.03
C THR A 158 6.20 -0.06 -16.70
N TYR A 159 5.55 1.07 -16.48
CA TYR A 159 4.18 1.13 -15.98
C TYR A 159 3.24 1.85 -16.93
N ARG A 160 1.94 1.68 -16.69
CA ARG A 160 0.86 2.42 -17.33
C ARG A 160 -0.20 2.81 -16.30
N TYR A 161 -0.67 4.03 -16.39
CA TYR A 161 -1.64 4.57 -15.44
C TYR A 161 -2.91 5.08 -16.15
N PRO A 162 -4.10 4.90 -15.54
CA PRO A 162 -5.37 5.20 -16.19
C PRO A 162 -5.87 6.62 -15.86
N PHE A 163 -5.02 7.65 -15.96
CA PHE A 163 -5.40 9.03 -15.69
C PHE A 163 -4.93 10.00 -16.77
N THR A 164 -5.66 11.10 -16.91
CA THR A 164 -5.42 12.18 -17.86
C THR A 164 -5.52 13.57 -17.24
N THR A 165 -5.94 13.68 -15.98
CA THR A 165 -6.00 14.93 -15.22
C THR A 165 -5.28 14.80 -13.88
N VAL A 166 -4.93 15.93 -13.24
CA VAL A 166 -4.33 15.95 -11.90
C VAL A 166 -5.23 15.28 -10.86
N ARG A 167 -6.56 15.50 -10.94
CA ARG A 167 -7.51 14.89 -9.99
C ARG A 167 -7.60 13.37 -10.16
N GLU A 168 -7.61 12.87 -11.39
CA GLU A 168 -7.54 11.43 -11.66
C GLU A 168 -6.18 10.82 -11.22
N PHE A 169 -5.08 11.59 -11.29
CA PHE A 169 -3.79 11.16 -10.76
C PHE A 169 -3.81 11.02 -9.23
N LEU A 170 -4.41 11.98 -8.52
CA LEU A 170 -4.53 11.92 -7.06
C LEU A 170 -5.44 10.77 -6.61
N ASP A 171 -6.59 10.58 -7.26
CA ASP A 171 -7.49 9.45 -7.01
C ASP A 171 -6.77 8.12 -7.25
N PHE A 172 -6.08 7.97 -8.38
CA PHE A 172 -5.33 6.74 -8.64
C PHE A 172 -4.21 6.51 -7.61
N SER A 173 -3.51 7.56 -7.18
CA SER A 173 -2.49 7.48 -6.12
C SER A 173 -3.08 7.07 -4.77
N GLN A 174 -4.28 7.59 -4.44
CA GLN A 174 -5.03 7.20 -3.26
C GLN A 174 -5.40 5.72 -3.28
N GLN A 175 -5.85 5.21 -4.43
CA GLN A 175 -6.23 3.81 -4.57
C GLN A 175 -4.99 2.90 -4.51
N VAL A 176 -3.90 3.28 -5.17
CA VAL A 176 -2.64 2.54 -5.18
C VAL A 176 -2.10 2.33 -3.77
N THR A 177 -2.01 3.42 -3.00
CA THR A 177 -1.60 3.38 -1.60
C THR A 177 -2.56 2.56 -0.75
N ARG A 178 -3.88 2.64 -1.00
CA ARG A 178 -4.89 1.85 -0.27
C ARG A 178 -4.72 0.35 -0.45
N TRP A 179 -4.49 -0.15 -1.67
CA TRP A 179 -4.34 -1.61 -1.86
C TRP A 179 -2.95 -2.13 -1.52
N GLY A 180 -1.92 -1.28 -1.60
CA GLY A 180 -0.58 -1.57 -1.08
C GLY A 180 -0.64 -1.81 0.43
N GLU A 181 -1.15 -0.81 1.14
CA GLU A 181 -1.36 -0.84 2.58
C GLU A 181 -2.20 -2.05 2.99
N ALA A 182 -3.37 -2.24 2.36
CA ALA A 182 -4.27 -3.33 2.70
C ALA A 182 -3.69 -4.71 2.40
N GLY A 183 -2.92 -4.84 1.32
CA GLY A 183 -2.22 -6.06 0.97
C GLY A 183 -1.21 -6.46 2.03
N THR A 184 -0.34 -5.52 2.38
CA THR A 184 0.69 -5.72 3.41
C THR A 184 0.08 -6.08 4.76
N ILE A 185 -0.92 -5.32 5.22
CA ILE A 185 -1.65 -5.62 6.46
C ILE A 185 -2.23 -7.04 6.44
N GLY A 186 -2.80 -7.47 5.31
CA GLY A 186 -3.47 -8.76 5.19
C GLY A 186 -2.54 -9.96 5.31
N PHE A 187 -1.24 -9.83 5.01
CA PHE A 187 -0.29 -10.94 5.12
C PHE A 187 0.75 -10.83 6.23
N LEU A 188 0.91 -9.66 6.85
CA LEU A 188 2.01 -9.39 7.79
C LEU A 188 2.08 -10.43 8.91
N GLU A 189 0.93 -10.75 9.51
CA GLU A 189 0.84 -11.72 10.61
C GLU A 189 1.01 -13.18 10.20
N HIS A 190 1.02 -13.45 8.89
CA HIS A 190 1.21 -14.78 8.31
C HIS A 190 2.67 -15.08 7.95
N LEU A 191 3.55 -14.08 7.98
CA LEU A 191 4.97 -14.29 7.73
C LEU A 191 5.60 -15.20 8.80
N ASN A 192 6.39 -16.16 8.34
CA ASN A 192 7.24 -16.97 9.22
C ASN A 192 8.36 -16.10 9.82
N SER A 193 8.91 -15.18 9.02
CA SER A 193 9.90 -14.20 9.46
C SER A 193 9.27 -13.05 10.23
N ARG A 194 9.17 -13.21 11.56
CA ARG A 194 8.67 -12.16 12.46
C ARG A 194 9.55 -10.91 12.47
N ASP A 195 10.85 -11.08 12.29
CA ASP A 195 11.79 -9.96 12.27
C ASP A 195 11.61 -9.11 11.00
N ALA A 196 11.44 -9.74 9.84
CA ALA A 196 11.10 -9.04 8.60
C ALA A 196 9.71 -8.40 8.67
N ALA A 197 8.72 -9.11 9.24
CA ALA A 197 7.37 -8.58 9.45
C ALA A 197 7.39 -7.31 10.31
N GLN A 198 8.23 -7.25 11.35
CA GLN A 198 8.37 -6.07 12.19
C GLN A 198 8.94 -4.85 11.44
N MET A 199 9.85 -5.07 10.50
CA MET A 199 10.38 -3.98 9.66
C MET A 199 9.34 -3.50 8.65
N LEU A 200 8.64 -4.44 8.01
CA LEU A 200 7.53 -4.14 7.10
C LEU A 200 6.36 -3.45 7.81
N LEU A 201 6.12 -3.75 9.08
CA LEU A 201 5.13 -3.05 9.90
C LEU A 201 5.43 -1.54 9.99
N GLN A 202 6.70 -1.15 10.06
CA GLN A 202 7.06 0.26 10.14
C GLN A 202 6.80 0.97 8.81
N THR A 203 7.03 0.32 7.66
CA THR A 203 6.77 0.92 6.34
C THR A 203 5.28 1.08 6.10
N VAL A 204 4.48 0.03 6.35
CA VAL A 204 3.04 0.08 6.09
C VAL A 204 2.30 1.10 6.97
N THR A 205 2.82 1.40 8.16
CA THR A 205 2.28 2.50 8.99
C THR A 205 2.54 3.89 8.39
N THR A 206 3.59 4.02 7.57
CA THR A 206 3.86 5.23 6.79
C THR A 206 2.97 5.26 5.55
N GLU A 207 2.82 4.15 4.83
CA GLU A 207 1.89 4.01 3.68
C GLU A 207 0.46 4.40 4.06
N ALA A 208 -0.03 3.94 5.22
CA ALA A 208 -1.35 4.32 5.71
C ALA A 208 -1.50 5.85 5.88
N ARG A 209 -0.43 6.57 6.22
CA ARG A 209 -0.45 8.05 6.32
C ARG A 209 -0.38 8.72 4.95
N GLN A 210 0.33 8.13 4.01
CA GLN A 210 0.39 8.62 2.63
C GLN A 210 -0.99 8.49 1.96
N GLN A 211 -1.69 7.38 2.21
CA GLN A 211 -3.08 7.19 1.78
C GLN A 211 -4.00 8.28 2.35
N MET A 212 -3.86 8.60 3.65
CA MET A 212 -4.59 9.72 4.27
C MET A 212 -4.26 11.07 3.63
N ALA A 213 -3.00 11.31 3.29
CA ALA A 213 -2.57 12.54 2.62
C ALA A 213 -3.21 12.68 1.23
N PHE A 214 -3.23 11.62 0.42
CA PHE A 214 -3.92 11.66 -0.87
C PHE A 214 -5.42 11.92 -0.70
N ARG A 215 -6.06 11.35 0.32
CA ARG A 215 -7.46 11.69 0.66
C ARG A 215 -7.63 13.19 0.92
N GLN A 216 -6.73 13.83 1.67
CA GLN A 216 -6.78 15.28 1.92
C GLN A 216 -6.62 16.10 0.64
N LEU A 217 -5.70 15.69 -0.23
CA LEU A 217 -5.49 16.32 -1.53
C LEU A 217 -6.71 16.17 -2.45
N GLU A 218 -7.53 15.15 -2.24
CA GLU A 218 -8.81 14.98 -2.93
C GLU A 218 -9.99 15.72 -2.27
N GLY A 219 -9.77 16.39 -1.14
CA GLY A 219 -10.83 17.00 -0.36
C GLY A 219 -11.71 15.96 0.36
N LEU A 220 -11.23 14.73 0.55
CA LEU A 220 -11.88 13.70 1.37
C LEU A 220 -11.45 13.83 2.83
N PHE A 221 -12.25 13.28 3.74
CA PHE A 221 -11.83 13.22 5.14
C PHE A 221 -10.65 12.24 5.30
N PRO A 222 -9.50 12.65 5.89
CA PRO A 222 -8.29 11.83 5.91
C PRO A 222 -8.43 10.52 6.68
N MET A 223 -9.09 10.54 7.84
CA MET A 223 -9.09 9.43 8.80
C MET A 223 -10.51 8.95 9.12
N PRO A 224 -11.24 8.36 8.15
CA PRO A 224 -12.67 8.11 8.28
C PRO A 224 -13.04 6.81 9.03
N VAL A 225 -12.06 6.03 9.48
CA VAL A 225 -12.22 4.67 10.03
C VAL A 225 -11.38 4.45 11.29
N ASP A 226 -11.82 3.52 12.13
CA ASP A 226 -11.12 3.14 13.36
C ASP A 226 -10.00 2.14 13.09
N PHE A 227 -10.17 1.27 12.08
CA PHE A 227 -9.23 0.20 11.75
C PHE A 227 -8.94 0.14 10.26
N GLN A 228 -7.70 -0.19 9.92
CA GLN A 228 -7.31 -0.42 8.53
C GLN A 228 -7.73 -1.81 8.04
N THR A 229 -8.02 -1.90 6.74
CA THR A 229 -8.52 -3.13 6.11
C THR A 229 -7.36 -3.98 5.61
N GLY A 230 -7.41 -5.29 5.82
CA GLY A 230 -6.50 -6.26 5.18
C GLY A 230 -7.15 -7.00 4.01
N ILE A 231 -6.41 -7.18 2.90
CA ILE A 231 -6.82 -8.03 1.76
C ILE A 231 -5.77 -9.10 1.47
N THR A 232 -6.12 -10.10 0.66
CA THR A 232 -5.20 -11.21 0.35
C THR A 232 -4.14 -10.79 -0.68
N GLN A 233 -3.00 -11.46 -0.71
CA GLN A 233 -1.96 -11.21 -1.72
C GLN A 233 -2.47 -11.39 -3.16
N SER A 234 -3.39 -12.34 -3.37
CA SER A 234 -4.00 -12.55 -4.69
C SER A 234 -4.92 -11.38 -5.07
N MET A 235 -5.63 -10.79 -4.10
CA MET A 235 -6.41 -9.58 -4.33
C MET A 235 -5.50 -8.39 -4.67
N THR A 236 -4.43 -8.15 -3.90
CA THR A 236 -3.45 -7.09 -4.17
C THR A 236 -2.77 -7.28 -5.52
N TRP A 237 -2.33 -8.49 -5.85
CA TRP A 237 -1.70 -8.76 -7.14
C TRP A 237 -2.66 -8.58 -8.32
N THR A 238 -3.94 -8.93 -8.14
CA THR A 238 -4.99 -8.68 -9.15
C THR A 238 -5.16 -7.19 -9.45
N LEU A 239 -5.04 -6.32 -8.44
CA LEU A 239 -5.10 -4.87 -8.61
C LEU A 239 -3.82 -4.30 -9.22
N LEU A 240 -2.65 -4.80 -8.81
CA LEU A 240 -1.36 -4.24 -9.19
C LEU A 240 -0.89 -4.70 -10.59
N ALA A 241 -0.95 -6.00 -10.88
CA ALA A 241 -0.37 -6.59 -12.09
C ALA A 241 -0.83 -5.92 -13.40
N PRO A 242 -2.10 -5.51 -13.59
CA PRO A 242 -2.54 -4.83 -14.81
C PRO A 242 -1.74 -3.56 -15.16
N HIS A 243 -1.10 -2.92 -14.19
CA HIS A 243 -0.33 -1.68 -14.39
C HIS A 243 1.14 -1.91 -14.75
N LEU A 244 1.66 -3.13 -14.59
CA LEU A 244 3.03 -3.50 -14.95
C LEU A 244 3.07 -3.90 -16.44
N VAL A 245 3.67 -3.07 -17.29
CA VAL A 245 3.74 -3.29 -18.75
C VAL A 245 4.85 -4.28 -19.10
N ALA A 246 6.07 -4.01 -18.63
CA ALA A 246 7.23 -4.89 -18.82
C ALA A 246 8.22 -4.71 -17.66
N CYS A 247 8.78 -5.81 -17.18
CA CYS A 247 9.79 -5.82 -16.12
C CYS A 247 11.09 -6.47 -16.63
N PRO A 248 12.24 -6.23 -15.97
CA PRO A 248 13.48 -6.97 -16.25
C PRO A 248 13.26 -8.49 -16.17
N ALA A 249 13.90 -9.24 -17.07
CA ALA A 249 13.68 -10.68 -17.21
C ALA A 249 14.15 -11.48 -15.99
N GLU A 250 15.07 -10.91 -15.21
CA GLU A 250 15.57 -11.45 -13.96
C GLU A 250 14.61 -11.26 -12.77
N ASN A 251 13.55 -10.46 -12.90
CA ASN A 251 12.58 -10.29 -11.81
C ASN A 251 11.94 -11.64 -11.47
N PRO A 252 11.78 -11.96 -10.17
CA PRO A 252 11.06 -13.16 -9.77
C PRO A 252 9.61 -13.06 -10.23
N ARG A 253 9.09 -14.18 -10.76
CA ARG A 253 7.66 -14.33 -11.02
C ARG A 253 6.91 -14.48 -9.70
N LEU A 254 5.84 -13.74 -9.51
CA LEU A 254 5.00 -13.86 -8.32
C LEU A 254 4.00 -15.02 -8.47
N GLU A 255 3.84 -15.82 -7.42
CA GLU A 255 2.97 -17.01 -7.45
C GLU A 255 1.57 -16.74 -6.88
N TRP A 256 1.09 -15.51 -7.03
CA TRP A 256 -0.25 -15.10 -6.62
C TRP A 256 -1.25 -15.19 -7.76
N GLN A 257 -2.46 -15.64 -7.45
CA GLN A 257 -3.55 -15.71 -8.40
C GLN A 257 -3.97 -14.32 -8.85
N ASN A 258 -4.21 -14.16 -10.16
CA ASN A 258 -4.93 -13.00 -10.69
C ASN A 258 -6.38 -13.41 -10.94
N PHE A 259 -7.32 -12.78 -10.25
CA PHE A 259 -8.75 -13.01 -10.50
C PHE A 259 -9.21 -12.22 -11.73
N PRO A 260 -10.35 -12.59 -12.34
CA PRO A 260 -10.99 -11.76 -13.35
C PRO A 260 -11.32 -10.37 -12.79
N GLY A 261 -11.15 -9.32 -13.60
CA GLY A 261 -11.40 -7.94 -13.16
C GLY A 261 -12.88 -7.71 -12.80
N LEU A 262 -13.12 -6.96 -11.73
CA LEU A 262 -14.44 -6.47 -11.34
C LEU A 262 -14.50 -4.96 -11.58
N ASN A 263 -15.61 -4.49 -12.12
CA ASN A 263 -15.88 -3.08 -12.32
C ASN A 263 -17.21 -2.70 -11.67
N VAL A 264 -17.18 -1.66 -10.85
CA VAL A 264 -18.37 -1.04 -10.26
C VAL A 264 -18.78 0.11 -11.18
N THR A 265 -19.79 -0.09 -12.02
CA THR A 265 -20.11 0.85 -13.12
C THR A 265 -20.73 2.16 -12.63
N ASN A 266 -21.15 2.22 -11.38
CA ASN A 266 -21.54 3.43 -10.67
C ASN A 266 -20.68 3.62 -9.41
N ALA A 267 -19.38 3.41 -9.50
CA ALA A 267 -18.47 3.74 -8.40
C ALA A 267 -18.65 5.21 -7.99
N PRO A 268 -18.63 5.54 -6.69
CA PRO A 268 -18.54 6.93 -6.27
C PRO A 268 -17.23 7.56 -6.76
N ASP A 269 -17.29 8.83 -7.17
CA ASP A 269 -16.18 9.52 -7.85
C ASP A 269 -15.72 10.73 -7.02
N PRO A 270 -14.50 10.72 -6.47
CA PRO A 270 -13.92 11.83 -5.70
C PRO A 270 -13.27 12.93 -6.57
N THR A 271 -13.13 12.71 -7.88
CA THR A 271 -12.37 13.60 -8.76
C THR A 271 -13.01 14.98 -9.02
N PRO A 272 -14.36 15.14 -9.07
CA PRO A 272 -14.97 16.44 -9.37
C PRO A 272 -14.68 17.49 -8.30
N ILE A 273 -14.29 18.69 -8.75
CA ILE A 273 -14.03 19.84 -7.88
C ILE A 273 -15.31 20.66 -7.67
N SER A 274 -15.59 20.95 -6.41
CA SER A 274 -16.72 21.75 -5.94
C SER A 274 -16.20 22.70 -4.86
N ASN A 275 -16.06 23.98 -5.20
CA ASN A 275 -15.67 25.02 -4.24
C ASN A 275 -16.94 25.70 -3.72
N THR A 276 -17.32 25.42 -2.48
CA THR A 276 -18.58 25.93 -1.91
C THR A 276 -18.41 26.26 -0.43
N SER A 277 -19.10 27.30 0.03
CA SER A 277 -19.20 27.60 1.47
C SER A 277 -20.17 26.67 2.22
N SER A 278 -20.78 25.70 1.55
CA SER A 278 -21.67 24.74 2.19
C SER A 278 -20.85 23.67 2.88
N ILE A 279 -20.90 23.64 4.21
CA ILE A 279 -20.22 22.64 5.04
C ILE A 279 -20.62 21.24 4.54
N GLY A 280 -19.63 20.38 4.30
CA GLY A 280 -19.84 18.99 3.86
C GLY A 280 -19.71 18.77 2.35
N ASN A 281 -19.77 19.82 1.52
CA ASN A 281 -19.84 19.72 0.05
C ASN A 281 -18.63 20.28 -0.70
N ASP A 282 -17.68 20.88 0.01
CA ASP A 282 -16.43 21.32 -0.58
C ASP A 282 -15.53 20.11 -0.87
N THR A 283 -14.94 20.07 -2.07
CA THR A 283 -14.01 19.01 -2.52
C THR A 283 -12.66 19.57 -2.99
N THR A 284 -12.36 20.83 -2.65
CA THR A 284 -11.03 21.40 -2.84
C THR A 284 -9.99 20.72 -1.92
N PRO A 285 -8.69 20.84 -2.18
CA PRO A 285 -7.67 20.36 -1.26
C PRO A 285 -7.60 21.24 0.01
N GLU A 286 -7.58 20.65 1.20
CA GLU A 286 -7.36 21.37 2.47
C GLU A 286 -6.63 20.48 3.49
N ILE A 287 -5.92 21.09 4.45
CA ILE A 287 -5.31 20.37 5.58
C ILE A 287 -6.38 19.54 6.32
N THR A 288 -7.59 20.06 6.47
CA THR A 288 -8.73 19.28 6.96
C THR A 288 -10.05 19.86 6.49
N HIS A 289 -10.96 19.02 6.03
CA HIS A 289 -12.35 19.38 5.77
C HIS A 289 -13.29 18.71 6.75
N ASN A 290 -14.35 19.40 7.14
CA ASN A 290 -15.50 18.75 7.74
C ASN A 290 -16.43 18.23 6.63
N ARG A 291 -15.99 17.18 5.93
CA ARG A 291 -16.78 16.49 4.91
C ARG A 291 -17.72 15.49 5.59
N THR A 292 -18.91 15.97 5.93
CA THR A 292 -19.93 15.15 6.62
C THR A 292 -20.76 14.30 5.68
N ASP A 293 -20.81 14.66 4.39
CA ASP A 293 -21.57 13.94 3.39
C ASP A 293 -20.64 12.93 2.67
N PRO A 294 -20.79 11.62 2.93
CA PRO A 294 -19.98 10.60 2.27
C PRO A 294 -20.31 10.52 0.78
N LEU A 295 -19.36 10.00 -0.01
CA LEU A 295 -19.54 9.79 -1.45
C LEU A 295 -20.66 8.78 -1.78
N SER A 296 -21.03 7.96 -0.82
CA SER A 296 -22.04 6.91 -0.95
C SER A 296 -22.82 6.73 0.34
N PHE A 297 -23.90 5.94 0.32
CA PHE A 297 -24.76 5.76 1.47
C PHE A 297 -25.25 4.30 1.59
N PRO A 298 -25.56 3.82 2.81
CA PRO A 298 -26.12 2.50 2.98
C PRO A 298 -27.46 2.32 2.25
N GLY A 299 -27.65 1.14 1.65
CA GLY A 299 -28.81 0.82 0.82
C GLY A 299 -28.71 1.31 -0.62
N ARG A 300 -27.65 2.03 -0.99
CA ARG A 300 -27.38 2.42 -2.38
C ARG A 300 -27.30 1.18 -3.27
N GLU A 301 -28.04 1.18 -4.38
CA GLU A 301 -27.91 0.16 -5.42
C GLU A 301 -26.58 0.33 -6.16
N VAL A 302 -25.84 -0.77 -6.29
CA VAL A 302 -24.51 -0.83 -6.88
C VAL A 302 -24.52 -1.80 -8.05
N PHE A 303 -24.09 -1.33 -9.20
CA PHE A 303 -24.07 -2.06 -10.47
C PHE A 303 -22.68 -2.65 -10.69
N LEU A 304 -22.63 -3.95 -10.95
CA LEU A 304 -21.41 -4.71 -11.11
C LEU A 304 -21.33 -5.29 -12.51
N THR A 305 -20.14 -5.22 -13.10
CA THR A 305 -19.75 -5.98 -14.29
C THR A 305 -18.40 -6.63 -14.03
N TRP A 306 -18.17 -7.83 -14.55
CA TRP A 306 -16.89 -8.50 -14.39
C TRP A 306 -16.42 -9.18 -15.67
N GLU A 307 -15.13 -9.46 -15.71
CA GLU A 307 -14.48 -10.16 -16.82
C GLU A 307 -14.66 -11.68 -16.68
N LEU A 308 -14.56 -12.40 -17.80
CA LEU A 308 -14.40 -13.85 -17.80
C LEU A 308 -12.93 -14.21 -17.52
N PRO A 309 -12.65 -15.39 -16.93
CA PRO A 309 -11.28 -15.88 -16.80
C PRO A 309 -10.61 -16.09 -18.17
N GLY A 310 -9.28 -16.05 -18.21
CA GLY A 310 -8.47 -16.29 -19.41
C GLY A 310 -7.83 -15.04 -20.01
N LYS A 311 -8.00 -13.85 -19.41
CA LYS A 311 -7.37 -12.61 -19.88
C LYS A 311 -5.90 -12.59 -19.47
N THR A 312 -5.03 -12.17 -20.37
CA THR A 312 -3.61 -11.98 -20.03
C THR A 312 -3.37 -10.63 -19.36
N VAL A 313 -2.60 -10.63 -18.27
CA VAL A 313 -2.27 -9.44 -17.47
C VAL A 313 -0.82 -9.50 -17.00
N GLY A 314 -0.36 -8.45 -16.32
CA GLY A 314 1.00 -8.39 -15.79
C GLY A 314 2.06 -8.08 -16.84
N PRO A 315 3.33 -8.01 -16.40
CA PRO A 315 4.44 -7.66 -17.27
C PRO A 315 4.56 -8.63 -18.44
N ASN A 316 4.67 -8.10 -19.64
CA ASN A 316 4.74 -8.85 -20.89
C ASN A 316 3.58 -9.85 -21.08
N ASN A 317 2.39 -9.57 -20.51
CA ASN A 317 1.22 -10.46 -20.55
C ASN A 317 1.50 -11.87 -19.99
N SER A 318 2.39 -11.98 -19.01
CA SER A 318 2.91 -13.25 -18.47
C SER A 318 1.98 -13.97 -17.48
N TYR A 319 0.86 -13.36 -17.10
CA TYR A 319 -0.14 -13.94 -16.21
C TYR A 319 -1.46 -14.12 -16.95
N THR A 320 -2.27 -15.09 -16.52
CA THR A 320 -3.62 -15.31 -17.04
C THR A 320 -4.59 -15.29 -15.88
N THR A 321 -5.65 -14.50 -15.99
CA THR A 321 -6.69 -14.43 -14.97
C THR A 321 -7.44 -15.76 -14.89
N ASN A 322 -7.76 -16.20 -13.68
CA ASN A 322 -8.53 -17.42 -13.47
C ASN A 322 -9.36 -17.36 -12.18
N THR A 323 -10.35 -18.24 -12.09
CA THR A 323 -11.16 -18.45 -10.88
C THR A 323 -11.50 -19.93 -10.77
N THR A 324 -11.59 -20.43 -9.54
CA THR A 324 -12.11 -21.77 -9.21
C THR A 324 -13.52 -21.71 -8.63
N ALA A 325 -14.07 -20.52 -8.44
CA ALA A 325 -15.37 -20.31 -7.86
C ALA A 325 -16.49 -20.82 -8.78
N GLY A 326 -17.59 -21.24 -8.18
CA GLY A 326 -18.83 -21.54 -8.88
C GLY A 326 -19.56 -20.28 -9.36
N ALA A 327 -20.87 -20.40 -9.59
CA ALA A 327 -21.69 -19.28 -10.07
C ALA A 327 -21.74 -18.14 -9.04
N ALA A 328 -21.65 -16.89 -9.53
CA ALA A 328 -21.78 -15.68 -8.73
C ALA A 328 -23.10 -15.64 -7.95
N LYS A 329 -23.02 -15.32 -6.65
CA LYS A 329 -24.20 -15.23 -5.76
C LYS A 329 -24.16 -14.05 -4.81
N PHE A 330 -22.97 -13.60 -4.40
CA PHE A 330 -22.82 -12.54 -3.41
C PHE A 330 -21.80 -11.51 -3.85
N ALA A 331 -21.96 -10.28 -3.36
CA ALA A 331 -20.87 -9.31 -3.24
C ALA A 331 -20.34 -9.38 -1.80
N ALA A 332 -19.04 -9.57 -1.63
CA ALA A 332 -18.37 -9.47 -0.34
C ALA A 332 -17.70 -8.09 -0.23
N TRP A 333 -18.07 -7.36 0.81
CA TRP A 333 -17.59 -6.03 1.14
C TRP A 333 -16.57 -6.15 2.27
N ILE A 334 -15.30 -5.94 1.96
CA ILE A 334 -14.18 -6.09 2.89
C ILE A 334 -13.80 -4.69 3.37
N SER A 335 -14.04 -4.42 4.64
CA SER A 335 -13.77 -3.11 5.24
C SER A 335 -13.49 -3.23 6.74
N GLN A 336 -12.44 -2.55 7.19
CA GLN A 336 -11.94 -2.55 8.55
C GLN A 336 -11.75 -3.99 9.06
N LEU A 337 -12.45 -4.38 10.12
CA LEU A 337 -12.38 -5.71 10.72
C LEU A 337 -13.41 -6.70 10.15
N ASN A 338 -14.27 -6.27 9.21
CA ASN A 338 -15.45 -7.02 8.80
C ASN A 338 -15.45 -7.35 7.31
N THR A 339 -15.95 -8.53 6.97
CA THR A 339 -16.40 -8.87 5.61
C THR A 339 -17.90 -9.10 5.64
N THR A 340 -18.65 -8.21 4.99
CA THR A 340 -20.12 -8.30 4.93
C THR A 340 -20.55 -8.78 3.55
N TYR A 341 -21.50 -9.70 3.49
CA TYR A 341 -22.02 -10.21 2.22
C TYR A 341 -23.41 -9.67 1.94
N THR A 342 -23.64 -9.27 0.69
CA THR A 342 -24.97 -8.92 0.18
C THR A 342 -25.27 -9.78 -1.04
N ALA A 343 -26.53 -10.21 -1.18
CA ALA A 343 -26.95 -11.06 -2.30
C ALA A 343 -26.88 -10.27 -3.61
N LEU A 344 -26.43 -10.95 -4.67
CA LEU A 344 -26.55 -10.43 -6.02
C LEU A 344 -27.98 -10.61 -6.52
N THR A 345 -28.46 -9.62 -7.24
CA THR A 345 -29.76 -9.60 -7.92
C THR A 345 -29.56 -9.24 -9.39
N ASP A 346 -30.58 -9.47 -10.22
CA ASP A 346 -30.55 -9.17 -11.65
C ASP A 346 -29.30 -9.73 -12.38
N ILE A 347 -28.87 -10.96 -12.02
CA ILE A 347 -27.69 -11.57 -12.62
C ILE A 347 -27.95 -11.87 -14.10
N ASN A 348 -27.16 -11.26 -14.98
CA ASN A 348 -27.20 -11.48 -16.42
C ASN A 348 -25.79 -11.62 -16.98
N GLY A 349 -25.38 -12.85 -17.27
CA GLY A 349 -24.02 -13.16 -17.75
C GLY A 349 -22.97 -12.74 -16.73
N THR A 350 -22.16 -11.74 -17.08
CA THR A 350 -21.11 -11.17 -16.21
C THR A 350 -21.50 -9.82 -15.60
N SER A 351 -22.79 -9.61 -15.36
CA SER A 351 -23.32 -8.41 -14.72
C SER A 351 -24.34 -8.76 -13.65
N ALA A 352 -24.44 -7.93 -12.61
CA ALA A 352 -25.42 -8.06 -11.54
C ALA A 352 -25.59 -6.74 -10.79
N LYS A 353 -26.56 -6.71 -9.88
CA LYS A 353 -26.76 -5.64 -8.90
C LYS A 353 -26.56 -6.14 -7.48
N THR A 354 -26.17 -5.23 -6.60
CA THR A 354 -26.10 -5.45 -5.17
C THR A 354 -26.47 -4.17 -4.43
N THR A 355 -26.52 -4.21 -3.11
CA THR A 355 -26.76 -3.01 -2.28
C THR A 355 -25.58 -2.77 -1.37
N GLN A 356 -25.13 -1.53 -1.23
CA GLN A 356 -24.15 -1.15 -0.21
C GLN A 356 -24.70 -1.45 1.18
N PRO A 357 -24.06 -2.31 1.98
CA PRO A 357 -24.50 -2.61 3.34
C PRO A 357 -24.37 -1.40 4.28
N SER A 358 -25.08 -1.48 5.41
CA SER A 358 -24.89 -0.60 6.57
C SER A 358 -24.15 -1.36 7.68
N GLY A 359 -23.46 -0.66 8.57
CA GLY A 359 -22.97 -1.28 9.80
C GLY A 359 -22.06 -0.36 10.61
N LEU A 360 -21.88 -0.72 11.87
CA LEU A 360 -20.96 -0.09 12.82
C LEU A 360 -19.93 -1.13 13.27
N VAL A 361 -18.66 -0.75 13.38
CA VAL A 361 -17.55 -1.71 13.50
C VAL A 361 -17.65 -2.59 14.74
N LEU A 362 -18.04 -2.01 15.88
CA LEU A 362 -18.15 -2.68 17.18
C LEU A 362 -19.54 -2.47 17.82
N GLY A 363 -20.57 -2.24 17.00
CA GLY A 363 -21.94 -2.03 17.45
C GLY A 363 -22.30 -0.57 17.73
N GLU A 364 -23.37 -0.36 18.50
CA GLU A 364 -23.95 0.96 18.76
C GLU A 364 -22.93 1.93 19.38
N GLY A 365 -22.84 3.15 18.86
CA GLY A 365 -21.92 4.19 19.33
C GLY A 365 -20.49 4.10 18.77
N THR A 366 -20.21 3.18 17.84
CA THR A 366 -18.89 3.07 17.18
C THR A 366 -18.92 3.60 15.75
N SER A 367 -17.75 3.73 15.12
CA SER A 367 -17.61 4.29 13.77
C SER A 367 -18.33 3.46 12.70
N GLN A 368 -18.74 4.14 11.62
CA GLN A 368 -19.36 3.49 10.46
C GLN A 368 -18.36 2.58 9.75
N ILE A 369 -18.82 1.43 9.26
CA ILE A 369 -17.97 0.52 8.49
C ILE A 369 -17.62 1.13 7.12
N TYR A 370 -18.61 1.68 6.42
CA TYR A 370 -18.52 2.09 5.01
C TYR A 370 -18.35 3.60 4.86
N ASN A 371 -17.17 4.11 5.25
CA ASN A 371 -16.87 5.55 5.21
C ASN A 371 -15.48 5.87 4.62
N SER A 372 -14.78 4.86 4.10
CA SER A 372 -13.43 4.98 3.52
C SER A 372 -13.39 4.33 2.14
N THR A 373 -12.18 4.22 1.59
CA THR A 373 -11.89 3.32 0.48
C THR A 373 -11.81 1.88 0.98
N LEU A 374 -12.64 1.00 0.39
CA LEU A 374 -12.79 -0.41 0.74
C LEU A 374 -12.80 -1.29 -0.50
N PHE A 375 -12.91 -2.61 -0.31
CA PHE A 375 -12.84 -3.57 -1.41
C PHE A 375 -14.14 -4.35 -1.57
N VAL A 376 -14.53 -4.58 -2.82
CA VAL A 376 -15.67 -5.43 -3.18
C VAL A 376 -15.18 -6.58 -4.05
N VAL A 377 -15.60 -7.81 -3.76
CA VAL A 377 -15.40 -8.98 -4.62
C VAL A 377 -16.73 -9.66 -4.91
N VAL A 378 -16.85 -10.30 -6.07
CA VAL A 378 -17.98 -11.18 -6.38
C VAL A 378 -17.62 -12.60 -5.95
N THR A 379 -18.48 -13.25 -5.18
CA THR A 379 -18.26 -14.61 -4.68
C THR A 379 -19.40 -15.58 -4.98
N ASP A 380 -19.08 -16.87 -5.00
CA ASP A 380 -20.05 -17.98 -5.17
C ASP A 380 -20.65 -18.50 -3.84
N ALA A 381 -20.07 -18.08 -2.73
CA ALA A 381 -20.41 -18.45 -1.36
C ALA A 381 -20.15 -17.29 -0.38
N ASN A 382 -20.87 -17.30 0.75
CA ASN A 382 -20.77 -16.34 1.84
C ASN A 382 -19.91 -16.89 2.98
N VAL A 383 -18.63 -17.16 2.69
CA VAL A 383 -17.72 -17.79 3.67
C VAL A 383 -17.41 -16.87 4.85
N THR A 384 -17.43 -17.42 6.05
CA THR A 384 -17.09 -16.68 7.27
C THR A 384 -15.59 -16.45 7.34
N VAL A 385 -15.18 -15.19 7.23
CA VAL A 385 -13.79 -14.75 7.30
C VAL A 385 -13.65 -13.55 8.23
N THR A 386 -12.45 -13.44 8.80
CA THR A 386 -11.96 -12.35 9.64
C THR A 386 -10.62 -11.90 9.06
N PRO A 387 -10.04 -10.78 9.50
CA PRO A 387 -8.71 -10.36 9.06
C PRO A 387 -7.65 -11.48 9.19
N ALA A 388 -7.75 -12.32 10.23
CA ALA A 388 -6.79 -13.39 10.50
C ALA A 388 -6.92 -14.62 9.58
N ASN A 389 -8.00 -14.77 8.82
CA ASN A 389 -8.18 -15.91 7.90
C ASN A 389 -8.76 -15.51 6.54
N ILE A 390 -8.54 -14.26 6.13
CA ILE A 390 -9.15 -13.66 4.95
C ILE A 390 -8.86 -14.46 3.66
N THR A 391 -7.71 -15.12 3.56
CA THR A 391 -7.32 -15.99 2.43
C THR A 391 -8.31 -17.13 2.16
N ALA A 392 -9.12 -17.54 3.14
CA ALA A 392 -10.17 -18.55 2.95
C ALA A 392 -11.24 -18.13 1.91
N ILE A 393 -11.35 -16.83 1.58
CA ILE A 393 -12.26 -16.35 0.54
C ILE A 393 -11.74 -16.60 -0.89
N ASN A 394 -10.43 -16.76 -1.10
CA ASN A 394 -9.83 -16.83 -2.44
C ASN A 394 -10.45 -17.90 -3.36
N PRO A 395 -10.69 -19.14 -2.92
CA PRO A 395 -11.31 -20.18 -3.77
C PRO A 395 -12.74 -19.84 -4.22
N HIS A 396 -13.38 -18.88 -3.56
CA HIS A 396 -14.75 -18.45 -3.76
C HIS A 396 -14.89 -17.15 -4.55
N ILE A 397 -13.78 -16.48 -4.90
CA ILE A 397 -13.80 -15.24 -5.68
C ILE A 397 -14.05 -15.57 -7.15
N VAL A 398 -15.18 -15.11 -7.68
CA VAL A 398 -15.51 -15.15 -9.10
C VAL A 398 -14.76 -14.04 -9.85
N ALA A 399 -14.74 -12.83 -9.28
CA ALA A 399 -14.07 -11.66 -9.84
C ALA A 399 -13.77 -10.61 -8.76
N GLY A 400 -12.74 -9.80 -9.00
CA GLY A 400 -12.31 -8.69 -8.15
C GLY A 400 -10.96 -8.93 -7.46
N PRO A 401 -10.58 -8.04 -6.53
CA PRO A 401 -11.39 -6.97 -5.97
C PRO A 401 -11.57 -5.80 -6.95
N ALA A 402 -12.62 -5.02 -6.71
CA ALA A 402 -12.71 -3.63 -7.13
C ALA A 402 -12.53 -2.73 -5.90
N VAL A 403 -11.87 -1.59 -6.10
CA VAL A 403 -11.79 -0.52 -5.10
C VAL A 403 -13.11 0.25 -5.08
N TYR A 404 -13.62 0.57 -3.89
CA TYR A 404 -14.87 1.31 -3.69
C TYR A 404 -14.65 2.44 -2.67
N THR A 405 -14.63 3.69 -3.13
CA THR A 405 -14.43 4.88 -2.28
C THR A 405 -15.78 5.33 -1.71
N ALA A 406 -16.14 4.86 -0.51
CA ALA A 406 -17.45 5.13 0.07
C ALA A 406 -17.59 6.54 0.69
N GLY A 407 -16.47 7.10 1.14
CA GLY A 407 -16.37 8.41 1.81
C GLY A 407 -14.93 8.88 1.89
#